data_AF-A0A8X8WH74-F1
#
_entry.id   AF-A0A8X8WH74-F1
#
_cell.length_a   1.000
_cell.length_b   1.000
_cell.length_c   1.000
_cell.angle_alpha   90.00
_cell.angle_beta   90.00
_cell.angle_gamma   90.00
#
_symmetry.space_group_name_H-M   'P 1'
#
loop_
_entity.id
_entity.type
_entity.pdbx_description
1 polymer ?
#
loop_
_entity_poly.entity_id
_entity_poly.type
_entity_poly.pdbx_seq_one_letter_code
_entity_poly.pdbx_strand_id
1 'polypeptide(L)'
;MEKSPLPLNEWHSMKTQRNINRLHSFIHGTALSALFYYRITSIAKTKIPILILPHLLIFTAELTLSCLWLLSQASLWNPVARTAYPERLPGDDYLPSVDVFVCTADPAKEPSLEVMNTVISAMALDYPPDKLHLYVSDDGGSPVTLRALRRALEFAKVWIPFCRKYMVKDRCPGVYFMREEIGVESGDQDFLVEKKAIEKAYEDFKNSLDKIIAEADVKASRDHSPIIEVSEIT
;
A
#
# COMPACT_ATOMS: atom_id res chain seq x y z
N MET A 1 38.81 -14.11 -16.51
CA MET A 1 38.50 -12.92 -15.71
C MET A 1 36.99 -12.87 -15.55
N GLU A 2 36.48 -13.47 -14.49
CA GLU A 2 35.07 -13.38 -14.11
C GLU A 2 34.80 -11.91 -13.77
N LYS A 3 33.95 -11.23 -14.56
CA LYS A 3 33.50 -9.87 -14.21
C LYS A 3 32.75 -10.01 -12.89
N SER A 4 33.17 -9.26 -11.87
CA SER A 4 32.41 -9.13 -10.62
C SER A 4 30.94 -8.84 -10.96
N PRO A 5 29.98 -9.58 -10.38
CA PRO A 5 28.57 -9.40 -10.71
C PRO A 5 28.14 -7.98 -10.38
N LEU A 6 27.35 -7.38 -11.28
CA LEU A 6 26.79 -6.05 -11.07
C LEU A 6 25.94 -6.04 -9.79
N PRO A 7 25.89 -4.92 -9.05
CA PRO A 7 25.07 -4.85 -7.84
C PRO A 7 23.58 -5.01 -8.17
N LEU A 8 22.87 -5.77 -7.34
CA LEU A 8 21.40 -5.95 -7.43
C LEU A 8 20.63 -4.72 -6.94
N ASN A 9 21.24 -3.95 -6.05
CA ASN A 9 20.68 -2.74 -5.49
C ASN A 9 21.78 -1.72 -5.19
N GLU A 10 21.46 -0.44 -5.38
CA GLU A 10 22.33 0.68 -5.06
C GLU A 10 21.62 1.62 -4.10
N TRP A 11 22.41 2.32 -3.29
CA TRP A 11 21.92 3.38 -2.43
C TRP A 11 22.72 4.65 -2.70
N HIS A 12 22.00 5.76 -2.85
CA HIS A 12 22.58 7.05 -3.14
C HIS A 12 22.18 8.05 -2.05
N SER A 13 23.16 8.69 -1.46
CA SER A 13 22.91 9.79 -0.52
C SER A 13 22.37 10.99 -1.29
N MET A 14 21.23 11.53 -0.86
CA MET A 14 20.62 12.71 -1.47
C MET A 14 21.31 13.97 -0.97
N LYS A 15 22.52 14.25 -1.49
CA LYS A 15 23.41 15.31 -1.00
C LYS A 15 22.75 16.69 -0.94
N THR A 16 22.03 17.07 -1.99
CA THR A 16 21.31 18.36 -2.06
C THR A 16 20.24 18.46 -0.98
N GLN A 17 19.36 17.44 -0.88
CA GLN A 17 18.30 17.42 0.12
C GLN A 17 18.85 17.41 1.55
N ARG A 18 19.91 16.63 1.79
CA ARG A 18 20.60 16.60 3.08
C ARG A 18 21.10 17.99 3.50
N ASN A 19 21.71 18.73 2.58
CA ASN A 19 22.23 20.06 2.86
C ASN A 19 21.08 21.05 3.12
N ILE A 20 20.00 20.98 2.32
CA ILE A 20 18.78 21.78 2.52
C ILE A 20 18.17 21.50 3.90
N ASN A 21 17.99 20.22 4.25
CA ASN A 21 17.43 19.80 5.53
C ASN A 21 18.27 20.33 6.69
N ARG A 22 19.60 20.17 6.65
CA ARG A 22 20.48 20.65 7.72
C ARG A 22 20.44 22.17 7.88
N LEU A 23 20.42 22.90 6.76
CA LEU A 23 20.29 24.36 6.79
C LEU A 23 18.94 24.77 7.39
N HIS A 24 17.85 24.13 6.95
CA HIS A 24 16.52 24.35 7.49
C HIS A 24 16.46 24.07 9.00
N SER A 25 17.00 22.93 9.47
CA SER A 25 17.06 22.57 10.89
C SER A 25 17.85 23.60 11.69
N PHE A 26 18.96 24.10 11.16
CA PHE A 26 19.75 25.13 11.82
C PHE A 26 18.99 26.45 11.97
N ILE A 27 18.35 26.92 10.89
CA ILE A 27 17.55 28.15 10.89
C ILE A 27 16.37 28.03 11.86
N HIS A 28 15.62 26.92 11.80
CA HIS A 28 14.48 26.68 12.68
C HIS A 28 14.91 26.54 14.14
N GLY A 29 15.99 25.81 14.43
CA GLY A 29 16.52 25.68 15.79
C GLY A 29 16.95 27.03 16.38
N THR A 30 17.51 27.91 15.54
CA THR A 30 17.84 29.28 15.95
C THR A 30 16.58 30.08 16.27
N ALA A 31 15.56 30.00 15.41
CA ALA A 31 14.29 30.69 15.63
C ALA A 31 13.56 30.20 16.90
N LEU A 32 13.55 28.88 17.16
CA LEU A 32 12.99 28.29 18.38
C LEU A 32 13.74 28.75 19.64
N SER A 33 15.07 28.82 19.57
CA SER A 33 15.89 29.32 20.68
C SER A 33 15.57 30.79 21.00
N ALA A 34 15.40 31.63 19.97
CA ALA A 34 15.00 33.01 20.13
C ALA A 34 13.57 33.15 20.71
N LEU A 35 12.64 32.31 20.25
CA LEU A 35 11.27 32.25 20.77
C LEU A 35 11.26 31.86 22.25
N PHE A 36 12.01 30.82 22.64
CA PHE A 36 12.12 30.40 24.04
C PHE A 36 12.73 31.47 24.92
N TYR A 37 13.77 32.16 24.45
CA TYR A 37 14.35 33.30 25.15
C TYR A 37 13.31 34.41 25.36
N TYR A 38 12.55 34.77 24.31
CA TYR A 38 11.47 35.74 24.41
C TYR A 38 10.39 35.32 25.41
N ARG A 39 9.96 34.05 25.39
CA ARG A 39 8.94 33.54 26.31
C ARG A 39 9.39 33.55 27.76
N ILE A 40 10.60 33.07 28.03
CA ILE A 40 11.18 33.05 29.38
C ILE A 40 11.31 34.49 29.92
N THR A 41 11.83 35.41 29.11
CA THR A 41 11.98 36.82 29.53
C THR A 41 10.63 37.54 29.68
N SER A 42 9.64 37.21 28.86
CA SER A 42 8.27 37.72 28.99
C SER A 42 7.62 37.23 30.28
N ILE A 43 7.70 35.93 30.59
CA ILE A 43 7.18 35.35 31.83
C ILE A 43 7.83 36.00 33.04
N ALA A 44 9.16 36.20 33.02
CA ALA A 44 9.90 36.83 34.11
C ALA A 44 9.52 38.32 34.33
N LYS A 45 9.04 39.02 33.30
CA LYS A 45 8.61 40.43 33.38
C LYS A 45 7.14 40.59 33.76
N THR A 46 6.32 39.55 33.66
CA THR A 46 4.88 39.60 33.95
C THR A 46 4.63 39.76 35.45
N LYS A 47 4.08 40.91 35.84
CA LYS A 47 3.76 41.23 37.25
C LYS A 47 2.31 40.88 37.65
N ILE A 48 1.46 40.53 36.68
CA ILE A 48 0.03 40.22 36.90
C ILE A 48 -0.13 38.69 37.03
N PRO A 49 -0.49 38.15 38.21
CA PRO A 49 -0.51 36.70 38.45
C PRO A 49 -1.45 35.93 37.53
N ILE A 50 -2.60 36.53 37.16
CA ILE A 50 -3.62 35.90 36.31
C ILE A 50 -3.11 35.64 34.89
N LEU A 51 -2.19 36.47 34.40
CA LEU A 51 -1.60 36.32 33.05
C LEU A 51 -0.49 35.26 32.99
N ILE A 52 0.06 34.84 34.14
CA ILE A 52 1.15 33.86 34.18
C ILE A 52 0.68 32.48 33.69
N LEU A 53 -0.52 32.06 34.09
CA LEU A 53 -1.06 30.74 33.72
C LEU A 53 -1.20 30.57 32.19
N PRO A 54 -1.85 31.47 31.43
CA PRO A 54 -1.86 31.41 29.96
C PRO A 54 -0.46 31.39 29.33
N HIS A 55 0.49 32.16 29.86
CA HIS A 55 1.87 32.16 29.35
C HIS A 55 2.57 30.81 29.55
N LEU A 56 2.37 30.16 30.70
CA LEU A 56 2.90 28.83 30.98
C LEU A 56 2.28 27.76 30.09
N LEU A 57 0.97 27.84 29.84
CA LEU A 57 0.29 26.92 28.93
C LEU A 57 0.83 27.03 27.50
N ILE A 58 0.96 28.27 26.98
CA ILE A 58 1.52 28.52 25.65
C ILE A 58 2.97 28.02 25.59
N PHE A 59 3.79 28.33 26.60
CA PHE A 59 5.19 27.89 26.63
C PHE A 59 5.32 26.37 26.68
N THR A 60 4.46 25.70 27.44
CA THR A 60 4.41 24.23 27.50
C THR A 60 4.03 23.65 26.14
N ALA A 61 3.03 24.22 25.46
CA ALA A 61 2.65 23.81 24.12
C ALA A 61 3.80 24.00 23.11
N GLU A 62 4.45 25.16 23.11
CA GLU A 62 5.62 25.45 22.25
C GLU A 62 6.78 24.50 22.53
N LEU A 63 7.04 24.16 23.80
CA LEU A 63 8.06 23.19 24.18
C LEU A 63 7.73 21.79 23.65
N THR A 64 6.49 21.33 23.83
CA THR A 64 6.06 20.01 23.31
C THR A 64 6.16 19.94 21.80
N LEU A 65 5.71 20.96 21.07
CA LEU A 65 5.81 21.04 19.61
C LEU A 65 7.28 21.09 19.15
N SER A 66 8.14 21.81 19.86
CA SER A 66 9.57 21.88 19.55
C SER A 66 10.28 20.55 19.81
N CYS A 67 9.90 19.83 20.87
CA CYS A 67 10.40 18.48 21.14
C CYS A 67 9.99 17.51 20.03
N LEU A 68 8.71 17.52 19.61
CA LEU A 68 8.22 16.72 18.48
C LEU A 68 8.97 17.05 17.19
N TRP A 69 9.20 18.34 16.93
CA TRP A 69 9.98 18.80 15.77
C TRP A 69 11.43 18.34 15.83
N LEU A 70 12.09 18.38 17.00
CA LEU A 70 13.47 17.94 17.16
C LEU A 70 13.60 16.44 16.91
N LEU A 71 12.66 15.64 17.43
CA LEU A 71 12.61 14.20 17.20
C LEU A 71 12.41 13.87 15.72
N SER A 72 11.63 14.67 14.98
CA SER A 72 11.44 14.48 13.54
C SER A 72 12.68 14.83 12.70
N GLN A 73 13.63 15.64 13.22
CA GLN A 73 14.85 15.96 12.49
C GLN A 73 15.76 14.74 12.28
N ALA A 74 15.67 13.72 13.15
CA ALA A 74 16.49 12.52 13.05
C ALA A 74 16.27 11.78 11.71
N SER A 75 15.02 11.69 11.22
CA SER A 75 14.71 11.04 9.94
C SER A 75 15.11 11.89 8.72
N LEU A 76 15.22 13.21 8.88
CA LEU A 76 15.58 14.16 7.82
C LEU A 76 17.09 14.41 7.71
N TRP A 77 17.89 13.95 8.68
CA TRP A 77 19.30 14.29 8.79
C TRP A 77 20.19 13.72 7.66
N ASN A 78 19.84 12.54 7.15
CA ASN A 78 20.59 11.89 6.06
C ASN A 78 19.64 11.08 5.15
N PRO A 79 18.89 11.74 4.25
CA PRO A 79 18.04 11.06 3.30
C PRO A 79 18.85 10.18 2.34
N VAL A 80 18.38 8.95 2.14
CA VAL A 80 19.00 7.94 1.26
C VAL A 80 17.94 7.45 0.28
N ALA A 81 18.26 7.52 -1.02
CA ALA A 81 17.47 6.89 -2.07
C ALA A 81 18.03 5.49 -2.35
N ARG A 82 17.16 4.53 -2.64
CA ARG A 82 17.53 3.16 -3.02
C ARG A 82 16.97 2.85 -4.41
N THR A 83 17.77 2.18 -5.23
CA THR A 83 17.39 1.72 -6.56
C THR A 83 17.63 0.22 -6.61
N ALA A 84 16.60 -0.54 -6.99
CA ALA A 84 16.72 -1.98 -7.24
C ALA A 84 16.81 -2.21 -8.75
N TYR A 85 17.52 -3.28 -9.14
CA TYR A 85 17.70 -3.70 -10.53
C TYR A 85 17.14 -5.12 -10.72
N PRO A 86 15.81 -5.29 -10.84
CA PRO A 86 15.18 -6.60 -11.00
C PRO A 86 15.72 -7.39 -12.20
N GLU A 87 16.14 -6.69 -13.26
CA GLU A 87 16.71 -7.30 -14.46
C GLU A 87 18.05 -8.01 -14.25
N ARG A 88 18.70 -7.78 -13.09
CA ARG A 88 19.95 -8.42 -12.69
C ARG A 88 19.75 -9.60 -11.74
N LEU A 89 18.50 -9.89 -11.37
CA LEU A 89 18.19 -11.04 -10.52
C LEU A 89 18.58 -12.35 -11.21
N PRO A 90 18.93 -13.39 -10.43
CA PRO A 90 19.11 -14.72 -11.00
C PRO A 90 17.77 -15.24 -11.57
N GLY A 91 17.84 -16.28 -12.40
CA GLY A 91 16.64 -16.90 -12.95
C GLY A 91 15.69 -17.41 -11.87
N ASP A 92 14.42 -17.58 -12.25
CA ASP A 92 13.29 -17.93 -11.39
C ASP A 92 13.54 -19.11 -10.44
N ASP A 93 14.34 -20.09 -10.84
CA ASP A 93 14.73 -21.25 -10.04
C ASP A 93 15.39 -20.88 -8.70
N TYR A 94 16.12 -19.75 -8.66
CA TYR A 94 16.85 -19.27 -7.48
C TYR A 94 16.04 -18.30 -6.61
N LEU A 95 14.84 -17.92 -7.05
CA LEU A 95 13.98 -17.03 -6.27
C LEU A 95 13.40 -17.78 -5.04
N PRO A 96 13.23 -17.11 -3.88
CA PRO A 96 12.63 -17.72 -2.69
C PRO A 96 11.10 -17.89 -2.85
N SER A 97 10.47 -18.73 -2.05
CA SER A 97 9.01 -18.69 -1.90
C SER A 97 8.55 -17.41 -1.20
N VAL A 98 7.41 -16.88 -1.61
CA VAL A 98 6.80 -15.64 -1.11
C VAL A 98 5.36 -15.90 -0.72
N ASP A 99 5.05 -15.59 0.54
CA ASP A 99 3.69 -15.64 1.07
C ASP A 99 3.12 -14.22 1.14
N VAL A 100 1.98 -14.00 0.48
CA VAL A 100 1.22 -12.76 0.54
C VAL A 100 0.05 -12.96 1.49
N PHE A 101 -0.08 -12.08 2.49
CA PHE A 101 -1.19 -12.10 3.45
C PHE A 101 -2.13 -10.94 3.17
N VAL A 102 -3.41 -11.24 2.96
CA VAL A 102 -4.49 -10.26 2.82
C VAL A 102 -5.44 -10.47 4.00
N CYS A 103 -5.47 -9.51 4.92
CA CYS A 103 -6.38 -9.54 6.06
C CYS A 103 -7.55 -8.59 5.78
N THR A 104 -8.76 -9.04 6.06
CA THR A 104 -9.99 -8.24 5.94
C THR A 104 -10.80 -8.32 7.23
N ALA A 105 -11.41 -7.19 7.59
CA ALA A 105 -12.15 -7.06 8.85
C ALA A 105 -13.59 -7.53 8.73
N ASP A 106 -14.33 -7.03 7.74
CA ASP A 106 -15.72 -7.41 7.44
C ASP A 106 -16.20 -6.70 6.15
N PRO A 107 -17.00 -7.35 5.28
CA PRO A 107 -17.55 -6.78 4.06
C PRO A 107 -18.33 -5.47 4.19
N ALA A 108 -18.87 -5.14 5.37
CA ALA A 108 -19.59 -3.87 5.58
C ALA A 108 -18.64 -2.68 5.77
N LYS A 109 -17.42 -2.91 6.29
CA LYS A 109 -16.39 -1.86 6.46
C LYS A 109 -15.44 -1.80 5.28
N GLU A 110 -15.16 -2.95 4.68
CA GLU A 110 -14.22 -3.12 3.58
C GLU A 110 -14.97 -3.72 2.39
N PRO A 111 -15.30 -2.90 1.36
CA PRO A 111 -16.10 -3.35 0.23
C PRO A 111 -15.50 -4.60 -0.43
N SER A 112 -16.31 -5.66 -0.58
CA SER A 112 -15.81 -6.94 -1.09
C SER A 112 -15.15 -6.83 -2.46
N LEU A 113 -15.61 -5.93 -3.34
CA LEU A 113 -14.98 -5.70 -4.64
C LEU A 113 -13.54 -5.20 -4.51
N GLU A 114 -13.27 -4.27 -3.58
CA GLU A 114 -11.92 -3.72 -3.36
C GLU A 114 -10.97 -4.77 -2.76
N VAL A 115 -11.47 -5.56 -1.80
CA VAL A 115 -10.73 -6.68 -1.22
C VAL A 115 -10.42 -7.73 -2.29
N MET A 116 -11.42 -8.12 -3.09
CA MET A 116 -11.21 -9.12 -4.14
C MET A 116 -10.30 -8.62 -5.26
N ASN A 117 -10.36 -7.34 -5.62
CA ASN A 117 -9.41 -6.73 -6.54
C ASN A 117 -7.97 -6.80 -6.03
N THR A 118 -7.77 -6.60 -4.73
CA THR A 118 -6.46 -6.76 -4.07
C THR A 118 -5.99 -8.22 -4.13
N VAL A 119 -6.89 -9.16 -3.83
CA VAL A 119 -6.63 -10.61 -3.93
C VAL A 119 -6.22 -10.99 -5.35
N ILE A 120 -7.03 -10.65 -6.35
CA ILE A 120 -6.74 -10.93 -7.77
C ILE A 120 -5.42 -10.29 -8.21
N SER A 121 -5.15 -9.06 -7.78
CA SER A 121 -3.89 -8.37 -8.08
C SER A 121 -2.68 -9.06 -7.45
N ALA A 122 -2.80 -9.60 -6.24
CA ALA A 122 -1.74 -10.35 -5.58
C ALA A 122 -1.45 -11.67 -6.30
N MET A 123 -2.48 -12.36 -6.79
CA MET A 123 -2.34 -13.61 -7.53
C MET A 123 -1.73 -13.41 -8.92
N ALA A 124 -1.92 -12.22 -9.49
CA ALA A 124 -1.37 -11.81 -10.78
C ALA A 124 0.04 -11.18 -10.67
N LEU A 125 0.72 -11.27 -9.52
CA LEU A 125 2.11 -10.86 -9.39
C LEU A 125 3.00 -11.62 -10.39
N ASP A 126 4.00 -10.91 -10.90
CA ASP A 126 4.98 -11.48 -11.82
C ASP A 126 6.02 -12.30 -11.03
N TYR A 127 5.62 -13.51 -10.65
CA TYR A 127 6.40 -14.43 -9.83
C TYR A 127 6.10 -15.90 -10.21
N PRO A 128 7.06 -16.83 -10.00
CA PRO A 128 6.83 -18.24 -10.28
C PRO A 128 5.63 -18.80 -9.50
N PRO A 129 4.69 -19.49 -10.18
CA PRO A 129 3.44 -19.92 -9.56
C PRO A 129 3.63 -20.98 -8.47
N ASP A 130 4.71 -21.77 -8.53
CA ASP A 130 5.11 -22.74 -7.52
C ASP A 130 5.71 -22.10 -6.25
N LYS A 131 6.01 -20.80 -6.30
CA LYS A 131 6.68 -20.05 -5.22
C LYS A 131 5.84 -18.91 -4.67
N LEU A 132 4.68 -18.62 -5.26
CA LEU A 132 3.78 -17.58 -4.79
C LEU A 132 2.59 -18.21 -4.07
N HIS A 133 2.43 -17.91 -2.80
CA HIS A 133 1.28 -18.38 -2.01
C HIS A 133 0.50 -17.18 -1.49
N LEU A 134 -0.82 -17.24 -1.57
CA LEU A 134 -1.72 -16.19 -1.08
C LEU A 134 -2.57 -16.74 0.06
N TYR A 135 -2.59 -16.00 1.17
CA TYR A 135 -3.39 -16.29 2.34
C TYR A 135 -4.38 -15.14 2.57
N VAL A 136 -5.67 -15.47 2.62
CA VAL A 136 -6.73 -14.51 2.94
C VAL A 136 -7.27 -14.83 4.32
N SER A 137 -7.19 -13.88 5.25
CA SER A 137 -7.74 -13.98 6.60
C SER A 137 -8.91 -13.01 6.76
N ASP A 138 -10.08 -13.52 7.14
CA ASP A 138 -11.27 -12.71 7.42
C ASP A 138 -11.56 -12.73 8.93
N ASP A 139 -11.27 -11.61 9.60
CA ASP A 139 -11.50 -11.44 11.04
C ASP A 139 -13.00 -11.39 11.38
N GLY A 140 -13.85 -11.05 10.41
CA GLY A 140 -15.30 -10.99 10.56
C GLY A 140 -15.99 -12.33 10.35
N GLY A 141 -15.27 -13.33 9.83
CA GLY A 141 -15.79 -14.67 9.56
C GLY A 141 -17.02 -14.66 8.64
N SER A 142 -17.10 -13.70 7.72
CA SER A 142 -18.32 -13.44 6.96
C SER A 142 -18.47 -14.46 5.81
N PRO A 143 -19.64 -15.13 5.68
CA PRO A 143 -19.90 -16.01 4.55
C PRO A 143 -19.96 -15.26 3.21
N VAL A 144 -20.08 -13.93 3.25
CA VAL A 144 -20.00 -13.06 2.06
C VAL A 144 -18.57 -13.04 1.53
N THR A 145 -17.58 -12.85 2.39
CA THR A 145 -16.16 -12.83 2.02
C THR A 145 -15.76 -14.13 1.34
N LEU A 146 -16.14 -15.27 1.91
CA LEU A 146 -15.83 -16.58 1.33
C LEU A 146 -16.47 -16.77 -0.05
N ARG A 147 -17.75 -16.39 -0.21
CA ARG A 147 -18.44 -16.47 -1.50
C ARG A 147 -17.83 -15.51 -2.54
N ALA A 148 -17.45 -14.31 -2.11
CA ALA A 148 -16.76 -13.33 -2.95
C ALA A 148 -15.40 -13.85 -3.40
N LEU A 149 -14.63 -14.47 -2.49
CA LEU A 149 -13.34 -15.08 -2.80
C LEU A 149 -13.47 -16.17 -3.85
N ARG A 150 -14.47 -17.05 -3.75
CA ARG A 150 -14.71 -18.07 -4.79
C ARG A 150 -15.01 -17.45 -6.16
N ARG A 151 -15.76 -16.35 -6.22
CA ARG A 151 -15.99 -15.62 -7.48
C ARG A 151 -14.72 -14.96 -8.01
N ALA A 152 -13.88 -14.43 -7.12
CA ALA A 152 -12.60 -13.85 -7.47
C ALA A 152 -11.64 -14.90 -8.03
N LEU A 153 -11.61 -16.11 -7.45
CA LEU A 153 -10.83 -17.24 -7.95
C LEU A 153 -11.24 -17.64 -9.37
N GLU A 154 -12.55 -17.69 -9.67
CA GLU A 154 -13.03 -17.99 -11.03
C GLU A 154 -12.63 -16.92 -12.04
N PHE A 155 -12.72 -15.64 -11.67
CA PHE A 155 -12.25 -14.55 -12.53
C PHE A 155 -10.72 -14.57 -12.70
N ALA A 156 -9.97 -14.90 -11.65
CA ALA A 156 -8.51 -14.96 -11.69
C ALA A 156 -8.00 -15.96 -12.75
N LYS A 157 -8.72 -17.06 -13.00
CA LYS A 157 -8.39 -18.06 -14.04
C LYS A 157 -8.33 -17.47 -15.44
N VAL A 158 -9.12 -16.42 -15.74
CA VAL A 158 -9.08 -15.73 -17.04
C VAL A 158 -8.20 -14.48 -17.02
N TRP A 159 -8.15 -13.78 -15.87
CA TRP A 159 -7.36 -12.56 -15.70
C TRP A 159 -5.85 -12.80 -15.70
N ILE A 160 -5.36 -13.80 -14.95
CA ILE A 160 -3.92 -14.06 -14.80
C ILE A 160 -3.27 -14.43 -16.15
N PRO A 161 -3.82 -15.34 -16.96
CA PRO A 161 -3.27 -15.63 -18.29
C PRO A 161 -3.27 -14.41 -19.21
N PHE A 162 -4.33 -13.60 -19.20
CA PHE A 162 -4.39 -12.34 -19.97
C PHE A 162 -3.28 -11.37 -19.54
N CYS A 163 -3.12 -11.18 -18.23
CA CYS A 163 -2.07 -10.35 -17.65
C CYS A 163 -0.65 -10.78 -18.07
N ARG A 164 -0.39 -12.10 -18.10
CA ARG A 164 0.90 -12.67 -18.51
C ARG A 164 1.10 -12.55 -20.02
N LYS A 165 0.10 -12.91 -20.82
CA LYS A 165 0.16 -12.88 -22.29
C LYS A 165 0.47 -11.48 -22.84
N TYR A 166 -0.16 -10.45 -22.29
CA TYR A 166 0.00 -9.07 -22.77
C TYR A 166 0.85 -8.18 -21.86
N MET A 167 1.57 -8.76 -20.90
CA MET A 167 2.46 -8.02 -19.98
C MET A 167 1.78 -6.81 -19.31
N VAL A 168 0.52 -6.99 -18.91
CA VAL A 168 -0.31 -5.93 -18.31
C VAL A 168 0.34 -5.40 -17.04
N LYS A 169 0.72 -4.12 -17.00
CA LYS A 169 1.41 -3.55 -15.82
C LYS A 169 0.51 -3.41 -14.60
N ASP A 170 -0.73 -2.95 -14.81
CA ASP A 170 -1.71 -2.78 -13.74
C ASP A 170 -2.40 -4.14 -13.46
N ARG A 171 -1.92 -4.87 -12.44
CA ARG A 171 -2.43 -6.21 -12.09
C ARG A 171 -3.80 -6.19 -11.41
N CYS A 172 -4.22 -5.03 -10.90
CA CYS A 172 -5.55 -4.84 -10.33
C CYS A 172 -6.55 -4.53 -11.45
N PRO A 173 -7.56 -5.40 -11.69
CA PRO A 173 -8.49 -5.24 -12.81
C PRO A 173 -9.32 -3.95 -12.68
N GLY A 174 -9.71 -3.57 -11.46
CA GLY A 174 -10.42 -2.30 -11.22
C GLY A 174 -9.62 -1.06 -11.60
N VAL A 175 -8.30 -1.06 -11.40
CA VAL A 175 -7.42 0.04 -11.83
C VAL A 175 -7.19 -0.01 -13.34
N TYR A 176 -6.97 -1.21 -13.89
CA TYR A 176 -6.74 -1.43 -15.31
C TYR A 176 -7.91 -0.94 -16.17
N PHE A 177 -9.14 -1.31 -15.82
CA PHE A 177 -10.34 -0.91 -16.59
C PHE A 177 -10.83 0.52 -16.28
N MET A 178 -10.36 1.15 -15.20
CA MET A 178 -10.67 2.55 -14.90
C MET A 178 -9.79 3.53 -15.68
N ARG A 179 -8.55 3.17 -15.99
CA ARG A 179 -7.68 4.01 -16.82
C ARG A 179 -8.20 3.96 -18.26
N GLU A 180 -8.73 5.07 -18.76
CA GLU A 180 -8.88 5.28 -20.20
C GLU A 180 -7.48 5.13 -20.83
N GLU A 181 -7.31 4.14 -21.71
CA GLU A 181 -6.03 3.95 -22.38
C GLU A 181 -5.80 5.07 -23.39
N ILE A 182 -4.99 6.06 -22.97
CA ILE A 182 -4.13 6.78 -23.89
C ILE A 182 -3.04 5.80 -24.32
N GLY A 183 -3.23 5.20 -25.49
CA GLY A 183 -2.14 4.64 -26.29
C GLY A 183 -1.68 3.23 -25.94
N VAL A 184 -2.50 2.23 -26.23
CA VAL A 184 -1.99 0.98 -26.79
C VAL A 184 -2.54 0.87 -28.20
N GLU A 185 -1.85 1.51 -29.14
CA GLU A 185 -1.93 1.19 -30.57
C GLU A 185 -1.32 -0.20 -30.82
N SER A 186 -1.72 -1.23 -30.08
CA SER A 186 -1.49 -2.59 -30.57
C SER A 186 -2.54 -2.81 -31.65
N GLY A 187 -2.13 -2.72 -32.91
CA GLY A 187 -2.95 -3.14 -34.06
C GLY A 187 -3.26 -4.65 -34.07
N ASP A 188 -3.12 -5.33 -32.93
CA ASP A 188 -3.44 -6.73 -32.73
C ASP A 188 -4.94 -6.87 -32.42
N GLN A 189 -5.67 -7.39 -33.40
CA GLN A 189 -7.11 -7.62 -33.27
C GLN A 189 -7.42 -8.65 -32.19
N ASP A 190 -6.52 -9.62 -31.95
CA ASP A 190 -6.72 -10.66 -30.95
C ASP A 190 -6.70 -10.08 -29.54
N PHE A 191 -5.77 -9.14 -29.27
CA PHE A 191 -5.75 -8.39 -28.01
C PHE A 191 -7.05 -7.65 -27.75
N LEU A 192 -7.60 -6.95 -28.75
CA LEU A 192 -8.83 -6.17 -28.59
C LEU A 192 -10.04 -7.07 -28.33
N VAL A 193 -10.10 -8.24 -28.97
CA VAL A 193 -11.18 -9.23 -28.75
C VAL A 193 -11.06 -9.83 -27.35
N GLU A 194 -9.87 -10.26 -26.95
CA GLU A 194 -9.64 -10.83 -25.62
C GLU A 194 -9.86 -9.80 -24.51
N LYS A 195 -9.36 -8.56 -24.67
CA LYS A 195 -9.57 -7.46 -23.72
C LYS A 195 -11.05 -7.22 -23.47
N LYS A 196 -11.87 -7.14 -24.52
CA LYS A 196 -13.33 -6.98 -24.39
C LYS A 196 -13.98 -8.17 -23.68
N ALA A 197 -13.51 -9.40 -23.94
CA ALA A 197 -14.01 -10.58 -23.24
C ALA A 197 -13.67 -10.54 -21.74
N ILE A 198 -12.45 -10.12 -21.38
CA ILE A 198 -12.03 -9.96 -19.98
C ILE A 198 -12.77 -8.82 -19.30
N GLU A 199 -12.99 -7.70 -19.98
CA GLU A 199 -13.78 -6.58 -19.46
C GLU A 199 -15.21 -7.03 -19.12
N LYS A 200 -15.84 -7.78 -20.02
CA LYS A 200 -17.16 -8.37 -19.75
C LYS A 200 -17.12 -9.33 -18.57
N ALA A 201 -16.13 -10.21 -18.50
CA ALA A 201 -15.97 -11.13 -17.37
C ALA A 201 -15.76 -10.40 -16.03
N TYR A 202 -15.08 -9.25 -16.05
CA TYR A 202 -14.89 -8.41 -14.87
C TYR A 202 -16.20 -7.74 -14.43
N GLU A 203 -17.02 -7.26 -15.36
CA GLU A 203 -18.36 -6.74 -15.04
C GLU A 203 -19.29 -7.84 -14.52
N ASP A 204 -19.27 -9.03 -15.11
CA ASP A 204 -20.04 -10.19 -14.61
C ASP A 204 -19.59 -10.60 -13.19
N PHE A 205 -18.29 -10.51 -12.91
CA PHE A 205 -17.73 -10.70 -11.58
C PHE A 205 -18.24 -9.65 -10.58
N LYS A 206 -18.20 -8.36 -10.93
CA LYS A 206 -18.74 -7.27 -10.09
C LYS A 206 -20.22 -7.49 -9.76
N ASN A 207 -21.03 -7.75 -10.78
CA ASN A 207 -22.46 -8.04 -10.62
C ASN A 207 -22.72 -9.26 -9.71
N SER A 208 -21.85 -10.27 -9.79
CA SER A 208 -21.93 -11.45 -8.92
C SER A 208 -21.64 -11.10 -7.46
N LEU A 209 -20.71 -10.18 -7.20
CA LEU A 209 -20.44 -9.70 -5.84
C LEU A 209 -21.63 -8.90 -5.29
N ASP A 210 -22.18 -7.99 -6.08
CA ASP A 210 -23.36 -7.19 -5.68
C ASP A 210 -24.55 -8.09 -5.32
N LYS A 211 -24.75 -9.17 -6.08
CA LYS A 211 -25.76 -10.18 -5.77
C LYS A 211 -25.48 -10.90 -4.44
N ILE A 212 -24.23 -11.31 -4.19
CA ILE A 212 -23.85 -11.97 -2.92
C ILE A 212 -24.11 -11.04 -1.73
N ILE A 213 -23.79 -9.75 -1.87
CA ILE A 213 -23.99 -8.73 -0.85
C ILE A 213 -25.49 -8.50 -0.61
N ALA A 214 -26.30 -8.42 -1.68
CA ALA A 214 -27.74 -8.25 -1.56
C ALA A 214 -28.44 -9.47 -0.92
N GLU A 215 -27.92 -10.68 -1.14
CA GLU A 215 -28.40 -11.93 -0.53
C GLU A 215 -27.87 -12.16 0.90
N ALA A 216 -26.97 -11.29 1.39
CA ALA A 216 -26.38 -11.46 2.71
C ALA A 216 -27.38 -11.09 3.80
N ASP A 217 -27.74 -12.06 4.66
CA ASP A 217 -28.46 -11.77 5.89
C ASP A 217 -27.48 -11.15 6.91
N VAL A 218 -27.89 -10.05 7.55
CA VAL A 218 -27.04 -9.16 8.40
C VAL A 218 -26.57 -9.87 9.69
N LYS A 219 -26.98 -11.12 9.93
CA LYS A 219 -26.71 -11.86 11.17
C LYS A 219 -25.67 -12.95 10.96
N ALA A 220 -24.42 -12.55 10.71
CA ALA A 220 -23.31 -13.44 11.01
C ALA A 220 -23.30 -13.72 12.52
N SER A 221 -23.29 -14.99 12.91
CA SER A 221 -23.16 -15.38 14.31
C SER A 221 -21.79 -14.96 14.82
N ARG A 222 -21.74 -14.32 16.00
CA ARG A 222 -20.47 -13.97 16.66
C ARG A 222 -19.67 -15.20 17.10
N ASP A 223 -20.35 -16.33 17.23
CA ASP A 223 -19.74 -17.62 17.52
C ASP A 223 -19.81 -18.49 16.27
N HIS A 224 -18.64 -18.81 15.73
CA HIS A 224 -18.48 -19.71 14.60
C HIS A 224 -17.16 -20.49 14.75
N SER A 225 -17.14 -21.72 14.25
CA SER A 225 -15.89 -22.48 14.18
C SER A 225 -14.94 -21.88 13.13
N PRO A 226 -13.62 -22.07 13.30
CA PRO A 226 -12.66 -21.67 12.26
C PRO A 226 -12.89 -22.53 11.00
N ILE A 227 -12.82 -21.89 9.83
CA ILE A 227 -12.92 -22.53 8.52
C ILE A 227 -11.62 -22.24 7.76
N ILE A 228 -11.00 -23.30 7.23
CA ILE A 228 -9.80 -23.21 6.40
C ILE A 228 -10.13 -23.86 5.05
N GLU A 229 -9.99 -23.10 3.98
CA GLU A 229 -10.18 -23.56 2.60
C GLU A 229 -8.89 -23.35 1.82
N VAL A 230 -8.48 -24.36 1.06
CA VAL A 230 -7.31 -24.32 0.18
C VAL A 230 -7.79 -24.49 -1.25
N SER A 231 -7.39 -23.56 -2.11
CA SER A 231 -7.76 -23.54 -3.52
C SER A 231 -6.52 -23.37 -4.37
N GLU A 232 -6.40 -24.19 -5.41
CA GLU A 232 -5.35 -24.09 -6.41
C GLU A 232 -5.89 -23.43 -7.68
N ILE A 233 -5.03 -22.65 -8.34
CA ILE A 233 -5.37 -21.98 -9.60
C ILE A 233 -4.45 -22.57 -10.65
N THR A 234 -4.95 -23.61 -11.27
CA THR A 234 -4.42 -24.19 -12.50
C THR A 234 -4.94 -23.45 -13.72
#